data_AF-A0A7V1HWH1-F1
#
_entry.id   AF-A0A7V1HWH1-F1
#
_cell.length_a   1.000
_cell.length_b   1.000
_cell.length_c   1.000
_cell.angle_alpha   90.00
_cell.angle_beta   90.00
_cell.angle_gamma   90.00
#
_symmetry.space_group_name_H-M   'P 1'
#
loop_
_entity.id
_entity.type
_entity.pdbx_description
1 polymer ?
#
loop_
_entity_poly.entity_id
_entity_poly.type
_entity_poly.pdbx_seq_one_letter_code
_entity_poly.pdbx_strand_id
1 'polypeptide(L)'
;MSKSGKILVGMSGGVDSTVTALLLHEQGYEVIGVTLNILDYNYTGERVKNPCCSIESIMGAKEIADFIGFKHYIVDVKNEF
;
A
#
# COMPACT_ATOMS: atom_id res chain seq x y z
N MET A 1 -9.17 23.24 5.42
CA MET A 1 -8.85 22.05 6.24
C MET A 1 -9.91 21.01 5.96
N SER A 2 -9.50 19.81 5.54
CA SER A 2 -10.42 18.67 5.45
C SER A 2 -11.15 18.54 6.79
N LYS A 3 -12.49 18.54 6.77
CA LYS A 3 -13.33 18.38 7.96
C LYS A 3 -13.40 16.90 8.41
N SER A 4 -12.70 16.01 7.71
CA SER A 4 -12.76 14.56 7.86
C SER A 4 -11.41 14.10 8.40
N GLY A 5 -11.39 13.16 9.35
CA GLY A 5 -10.16 12.77 10.06
C GLY A 5 -9.00 12.28 9.17
N LYS A 6 -7.87 11.98 9.80
CA LYS A 6 -6.71 11.36 9.14
C LYS A 6 -6.84 9.85 9.17
N ILE A 7 -6.71 9.18 8.02
CA ILE A 7 -6.86 7.72 7.90
C ILE A 7 -5.59 7.13 7.28
N LEU A 8 -5.06 6.10 7.95
CA LEU A 8 -3.99 5.26 7.44
C LEU A 8 -4.61 4.04 6.74
N VAL A 9 -4.26 3.80 5.48
CA VAL A 9 -4.76 2.65 4.71
C VAL A 9 -3.60 1.71 4.38
N GLY A 10 -3.73 0.44 4.79
CA GLY A 10 -2.84 -0.61 4.33
C GLY A 10 -3.09 -0.92 2.85
N MET A 11 -2.10 -0.66 1.99
CA MET A 11 -2.17 -0.85 0.55
C MET A 11 -1.27 -2.00 0.13
N SER A 12 -1.86 -3.12 -0.30
CA SER A 12 -1.13 -4.29 -0.80
C SER A 12 -0.75 -4.18 -2.28
N GLY A 13 -1.24 -3.15 -2.97
CA GLY A 13 -1.21 -3.06 -4.44
C GLY A 13 -2.40 -3.75 -5.11
N GLY A 14 -3.28 -4.39 -4.33
CA GLY A 14 -4.53 -4.96 -4.82
C GLY A 14 -5.63 -3.92 -5.03
N VAL A 15 -6.64 -4.30 -5.82
CA VAL A 15 -7.78 -3.44 -6.17
C VAL A 15 -8.60 -3.01 -4.95
N ASP A 16 -8.82 -3.91 -3.98
CA ASP A 16 -9.66 -3.61 -2.81
C ASP A 16 -9.07 -2.49 -1.96
N SER A 17 -7.78 -2.59 -1.65
CA SER A 17 -7.06 -1.57 -0.86
C SER A 17 -6.96 -0.24 -1.60
N THR A 18 -6.83 -0.30 -2.93
CA THR A 18 -6.79 0.88 -3.80
C THR A 18 -8.13 1.61 -3.81
N VAL A 19 -9.23 0.89 -4.07
CA VAL A 19 -10.58 1.45 -4.10
C VAL A 19 -10.96 1.98 -2.72
N THR A 20 -10.56 1.30 -1.64
CA THR A 20 -10.74 1.80 -0.27
C THR A 20 -10.07 3.16 -0.07
N ALA A 21 -8.79 3.31 -0.46
CA ALA A 21 -8.07 4.56 -0.33
C ALA A 21 -8.69 5.68 -1.20
N LEU A 22 -9.12 5.36 -2.42
CA LEU A 22 -9.79 6.29 -3.32
C LEU A 22 -11.11 6.81 -2.72
N LEU A 23 -11.99 5.92 -2.26
CA LEU A 23 -13.28 6.31 -1.71
C LEU A 23 -13.14 7.20 -0.46
N LEU A 24 -12.16 6.91 0.40
CA LEU A 24 -11.87 7.74 1.56
C LEU A 24 -11.32 9.12 1.15
N HIS A 25 -10.48 9.16 0.11
CA HIS A 25 -9.97 10.41 -0.43
C HIS A 25 -11.11 11.27 -1.03
N GLU A 26 -12.02 10.67 -1.81
CA GLU A 26 -13.19 11.35 -2.38
C GLU A 26 -14.18 11.84 -1.32
N GLN A 27 -14.30 11.12 -0.20
CA GLN A 27 -15.06 11.56 0.99
C GLN A 27 -14.37 12.70 1.77
N GLY A 28 -13.20 13.14 1.31
CA GLY A 28 -12.47 14.29 1.82
C GLY A 28 -11.58 13.97 3.03
N TYR A 29 -11.31 12.70 3.37
CA TYR A 29 -10.37 12.35 4.43
C TYR A 29 -8.92 12.63 4.02
N GLU A 30 -8.07 12.95 4.99
CA GLU A 30 -6.62 12.97 4.77
C GLU A 30 -6.12 11.52 4.79
N VAL A 31 -6.02 10.91 3.60
CA VAL A 31 -5.55 9.54 3.42
C VAL A 31 -4.03 9.48 3.39
N ILE A 32 -3.46 8.49 4.07
CA ILE A 32 -2.05 8.11 3.96
C ILE A 32 -2.01 6.61 3.67
N GLY A 33 -1.46 6.23 2.52
CA GLY A 33 -1.24 4.84 2.15
C GLY A 33 0.02 4.27 2.80
N VAL A 34 -0.02 3.02 3.22
CA VAL A 34 1.14 2.28 3.73
C VAL A 34 1.19 0.89 3.13
N THR A 35 2.32 0.52 2.54
CA THR A 35 2.62 -0.86 2.15
C THR A 35 3.63 -1.46 3.13
N LEU A 36 3.29 -2.62 3.68
CA LEU A 36 4.20 -3.39 4.52
C LEU A 36 5.02 -4.33 3.64
N ASN A 37 6.34 -4.12 3.63
CA ASN A 37 7.27 -4.98 2.92
C ASN A 37 7.69 -6.13 3.85
N ILE A 38 7.08 -7.29 3.63
CA ILE A 38 7.37 -8.56 4.31
C ILE A 38 8.19 -9.52 3.43
N LEU A 39 8.72 -9.04 2.29
CA LEU A 39 9.40 -9.89 1.34
C LEU A 39 10.81 -10.23 1.77
N ASP A 40 11.02 -11.47 2.21
CA ASP A 40 12.38 -12.01 2.35
C ASP A 40 12.88 -12.51 0.98
N TYR A 41 13.86 -11.80 0.43
CA TYR A 41 14.49 -12.12 -0.84
C TYR A 41 15.50 -13.28 -0.72
N ASN A 42 15.79 -13.76 0.49
CA ASN A 42 16.72 -14.86 0.74
C ASN A 42 16.10 -16.25 0.60
N TYR A 43 14.77 -16.35 0.40
CA TYR A 43 14.13 -17.63 0.07
C TYR A 43 14.41 -18.03 -1.38
N THR A 44 15.55 -18.69 -1.60
CA THR A 44 15.93 -19.30 -2.89
C THR A 44 15.17 -20.61 -3.18
N GLY A 45 14.18 -20.97 -2.36
CA GLY A 45 13.35 -22.16 -2.52
C GLY A 45 11.89 -21.76 -2.71
N GLU A 46 11.38 -21.99 -3.92
CA GLU A 46 10.04 -21.64 -4.40
C GLU A 46 9.82 -20.14 -4.63
N ARG A 47 9.73 -19.77 -5.91
CA ARG A 47 9.20 -18.47 -6.35
C ARG A 47 7.99 -18.12 -5.50
N VAL A 48 8.05 -17.02 -4.76
CA VAL A 48 6.89 -16.42 -4.09
C VAL A 48 5.85 -16.14 -5.18
N LYS A 49 4.96 -17.12 -5.40
CA LYS A 49 3.92 -17.13 -6.44
C LYS A 49 2.72 -16.25 -6.06
N ASN A 50 2.86 -15.42 -5.02
CA ASN A 50 1.79 -14.53 -4.59
C ASN A 50 1.99 -13.15 -5.22
N PRO A 51 1.16 -12.74 -6.19
CA PRO A 51 1.24 -11.42 -6.79
C PRO A 51 1.05 -10.28 -5.77
N CYS A 52 0.41 -10.55 -4.63
CA CYS A 52 0.29 -9.61 -3.50
C CYS A 52 1.64 -9.23 -2.89
N CYS A 53 2.67 -10.07 -3.06
CA CYS A 53 3.99 -9.92 -2.49
C CYS A 53 5.01 -9.86 -3.63
N SER A 54 4.88 -8.87 -4.52
CA SER A 54 5.89 -8.60 -5.54
C SER A 54 6.35 -7.15 -5.46
N ILE A 55 7.56 -6.89 -5.94
CA ILE A 55 8.08 -5.52 -6.10
C ILE A 55 7.12 -4.69 -6.95
N GLU A 56 6.55 -5.32 -7.99
CA GLU A 56 5.57 -4.69 -8.89
C GLU A 56 4.32 -4.21 -8.13
N SER A 57 3.78 -5.01 -7.22
CA SER A 57 2.61 -4.61 -6.41
C SER A 57 2.93 -3.49 -5.42
N ILE A 58 4.12 -3.51 -4.82
CA ILE A 58 4.58 -2.45 -3.92
C ILE A 58 4.73 -1.12 -4.69
N MET A 59 5.35 -1.17 -5.87
CA MET A 59 5.51 0.00 -6.74
C MET A 59 4.16 0.48 -7.28
N GLY A 60 3.29 -0.43 -7.71
CA GLY A 60 1.95 -0.10 -8.21
C GLY A 60 1.10 0.60 -7.14
N ALA A 61 1.17 0.16 -5.88
CA ALA A 61 0.49 0.85 -4.77
C ALA A 61 0.95 2.31 -4.63
N LYS A 62 2.27 2.55 -4.78
CA LYS A 62 2.84 3.89 -4.75
C LYS A 62 2.39 4.74 -5.93
N GLU A 63 2.49 4.21 -7.15
CA GLU A 63 2.10 4.91 -8.37
C GLU A 63 0.62 5.33 -8.35
N ILE A 64 -0.25 4.44 -7.88
CA ILE A 64 -1.68 4.72 -7.72
C ILE A 64 -1.93 5.80 -6.67
N ALA A 65 -1.21 5.77 -5.54
CA ALA A 65 -1.33 6.80 -4.52
C ALA A 65 -0.88 8.19 -5.03
N ASP A 66 0.22 8.22 -5.77
CA ASP A 66 0.73 9.43 -6.42
C ASP A 66 -0.27 9.95 -7.47
N PHE A 67 -0.92 9.05 -8.22
CA PHE A 67 -1.98 9.39 -9.19
C PHE A 67 -3.24 9.97 -8.53
N ILE A 68 -3.70 9.37 -7.43
CA ILE A 68 -4.90 9.85 -6.70
C ILE A 68 -4.58 11.15 -5.93
N GLY A 69 -3.32 11.37 -5.54
CA GLY A 69 -2.87 12.60 -4.91
C GLY A 69 -2.77 12.51 -3.38
N PHE A 70 -2.41 11.35 -2.84
CA PHE A 70 -2.14 11.19 -1.41
C PHE A 70 -0.78 10.54 -1.14
N LYS A 71 -0.25 10.74 0.08
CA LYS A 71 1.08 10.22 0.45
C LYS A 71 1.05 8.71 0.63
N HIS A 72 2.09 8.04 0.15
CA HIS A 72 2.28 6.60 0.34
C HIS A 72 3.68 6.30 0.90
N TYR A 73 3.74 5.39 1.87
CA TYR A 73 4.98 4.93 2.49
C TYR A 73 5.12 3.42 2.35
N ILE A 74 6.36 2.98 2.18
CA ILE A 74 6.71 1.57 2.23
C ILE A 74 7.49 1.37 3.53
N VAL A 75 7.02 0.45 4.36
CA VAL A 75 7.63 0.15 5.67
C VAL A 75 8.18 -1.26 5.61
N ASP A 76 9.49 -1.41 5.80
CA ASP A 76 10.12 -2.71 5.96
C ASP A 76 9.80 -3.25 7.36
N VAL A 77 9.15 -4.41 7.40
CA VAL A 77 8.74 -5.07 8.65
C VAL A 77 9.13 -6.55 8.67
N LYS A 78 10.18 -6.92 7.92
CA LYS A 78 10.61 -8.32 7.78
C LYS A 78 11.17 -8.95 9.05
N ASN A 79 11.61 -8.14 10.01
CA ASN A 79 12.18 -8.67 11.26
C ASN A 79 11.09 -8.83 12.35
N GLU A 80 9.93 -8.24 12.12
CA GLU A 80 8.78 -8.21 13.01
C GLU A 80 7.77 -9.33 12.71
N PHE A 81 7.83 -9.92 11.51
CA PHE A 81 6.95 -10.98 11.01
C PHE A 81 7.75 -12.08 10.34
#